data_AF-N8YI70-F1
#
_entry.id   AF-N8YI70-F1
#
_cell.length_a   1.000
_cell.length_b   1.000
_cell.length_c   1.000
_cell.angle_alpha   90.00
_cell.angle_beta   90.00
_cell.angle_gamma   90.00
#
_symmetry.space_group_name_H-M   'P 1'
#
loop_
_entity.id
_entity.type
_entity.pdbx_description
1 polymer ?
#
loop_
_entity_poly.entity_id
_entity_poly.type
_entity_poly.pdbx_seq_one_letter_code
_entity_poly.pdbx_strand_id
1 'polypeptide(L)'
;MNAAVRIMDWSKYTIDGWLEQFGAWCETARLKGGELPDGLHVNQIYWLIREADKTPRNSKCYIRCEISDFEAEQVQALLRSIFKSDSVDYQAKYAVMCLVKHKVENRSLSSIANITNQSKGQVNIVVGCARFYLLGKYNFLKME
;
A
#
# COMPACT_ATOMS: atom_id res chain seq x y z
N MET A 1 -3.49 12.20 -32.34
CA MET A 1 -2.36 12.26 -31.38
C MET A 1 -2.17 10.87 -30.83
N ASN A 2 -1.07 10.19 -31.15
CA ASN A 2 -0.78 8.87 -30.58
C ASN A 2 -0.26 9.10 -29.15
N ALA A 3 -1.11 8.89 -28.15
CA ALA A 3 -0.68 8.87 -26.76
C ALA A 3 0.43 7.81 -26.65
N ALA A 4 1.65 8.23 -26.31
CA ALA A 4 2.72 7.29 -26.03
C ALA A 4 2.23 6.35 -24.92
N VAL A 5 2.00 5.08 -25.26
CA VAL A 5 1.58 4.07 -24.28
C VAL A 5 2.75 3.90 -23.32
N ARG A 6 2.62 4.46 -22.12
CA ARG A 6 3.58 4.23 -21.05
C ARG A 6 3.37 2.79 -20.59
N ILE A 7 4.41 1.97 -20.71
CA ILE A 7 4.38 0.57 -20.27
C ILE A 7 5.02 0.52 -18.88
N MET A 8 4.31 -0.10 -17.94
CA MET A 8 4.77 -0.28 -16.56
C MET A 8 5.94 -1.30 -16.53
N ASP A 9 7.08 -0.91 -15.98
CA ASP A 9 8.19 -1.82 -15.71
C ASP A 9 8.08 -2.41 -14.31
N TRP A 10 7.37 -3.54 -14.18
CA TRP A 10 7.20 -4.26 -12.92
C TRP A 10 8.50 -4.87 -12.37
N SER A 11 9.58 -4.92 -13.16
CA SER A 11 10.84 -5.54 -12.78
C SER A 11 11.70 -4.68 -11.84
N LYS A 12 11.35 -3.39 -11.69
CA LYS A 12 12.04 -2.37 -10.90
C LYS A 12 12.09 -2.66 -9.40
N TYR A 13 11.00 -3.20 -8.83
CA TYR A 13 10.90 -3.54 -7.42
C TYR A 13 10.30 -4.93 -7.21
N THR A 14 10.55 -5.52 -6.04
CA THR A 14 9.79 -6.68 -5.55
C THR A 14 8.37 -6.28 -5.17
N ILE A 15 7.46 -7.22 -4.97
CA ILE A 15 6.08 -6.90 -4.55
C ILE A 15 6.04 -6.10 -3.24
N ASP A 16 6.92 -6.43 -2.30
CA ASP A 16 7.05 -5.70 -1.05
C ASP A 16 7.53 -4.26 -1.31
N GLY A 17 8.54 -4.08 -2.16
CA GLY A 17 9.05 -2.76 -2.54
C GLY A 17 8.02 -1.90 -3.28
N TRP A 18 7.23 -2.50 -4.18
CA TRP A 18 6.12 -1.80 -4.86
C TRP A 18 5.05 -1.32 -3.87
N LEU A 19 4.67 -2.16 -2.89
CA LEU A 19 3.69 -1.79 -1.87
C LEU A 19 4.21 -0.73 -0.90
N GLU A 20 5.48 -0.80 -0.54
CA GLU A 20 6.15 0.20 0.30
C GLU A 20 6.25 1.56 -0.41
N GLN A 21 6.66 1.58 -1.68
CA GLN A 21 6.69 2.78 -2.51
C GLN A 21 5.29 3.36 -2.74
N PHE A 22 4.29 2.49 -2.95
CA PHE A 22 2.90 2.92 -3.05
C PHE A 22 2.37 3.51 -1.74
N GLY A 23 2.78 2.97 -0.59
CA GLY A 23 2.52 3.57 0.73
C GLY A 23 3.10 4.96 0.87
N ALA A 24 4.39 5.12 0.53
CA ALA A 24 5.06 6.42 0.52
C ALA A 24 4.37 7.41 -0.45
N TRP A 25 3.95 6.95 -1.64
CA TRP A 25 3.19 7.75 -2.57
C TRP A 25 1.84 8.18 -1.99
N CYS A 26 1.08 7.28 -1.37
CA CYS A 26 -0.20 7.61 -0.71
C CYS A 26 -0.02 8.67 0.38
N GLU A 27 1.07 8.59 1.16
CA GLU A 27 1.38 9.59 2.16
C GLU A 27 1.73 10.94 1.54
N THR A 28 2.53 10.97 0.46
CA THR A 28 2.89 12.22 -0.24
C THR A 28 1.73 12.83 -1.03
N ALA A 29 0.91 12.02 -1.70
CA ALA A 29 -0.30 12.45 -2.40
C ALA A 29 -1.33 13.01 -1.42
N ARG A 30 -1.48 12.41 -0.23
CA ARG A 30 -2.30 12.98 0.85
C ARG A 30 -1.77 14.32 1.38
N LEU A 31 -0.44 14.53 1.34
CA LEU A 31 0.18 15.82 1.68
C LEU A 31 0.02 16.86 0.54
N LYS A 32 -0.02 16.42 -0.72
CA LYS A 32 -0.21 17.27 -1.91
C LYS A 32 -1.68 17.57 -2.25
N GLY A 33 -2.63 16.76 -1.77
CA GLY A 33 -4.07 16.86 -2.01
C GLY A 33 -4.76 18.05 -1.32
N GLY A 34 -4.16 19.23 -1.44
CA GLY A 34 -4.73 20.54 -1.14
C GLY A 34 -5.30 21.24 -2.40
N GLU A 35 -5.68 20.49 -3.44
CA GLU A 35 -6.43 21.05 -4.58
C GLU A 35 -7.94 21.09 -4.28
N LEU A 36 -8.28 21.80 -3.20
CA LEU A 36 -9.53 22.55 -3.15
C LEU A 36 -9.11 24.02 -3.16
N PRO A 37 -9.77 24.87 -3.98
CA PRO A 37 -9.47 26.28 -3.98
C PRO A 37 -9.77 26.78 -2.58
N ASP A 38 -8.75 27.38 -1.96
CA ASP A 38 -8.80 28.44 -0.93
C ASP A 38 -7.55 28.29 -0.06
N GLY A 39 -6.66 29.27 -0.19
CA GLY A 39 -5.30 29.26 0.32
C GLY A 39 -5.21 29.15 1.85
N LEU A 40 -5.19 27.92 2.37
CA LEU A 40 -4.68 27.60 3.69
C LEU A 40 -3.45 26.70 3.53
N HIS A 41 -2.29 27.35 3.59
CA HIS A 41 -0.97 26.74 3.51
C HIS A 41 -0.84 25.58 4.51
N VAL A 42 -0.60 24.37 3.99
CA VAL A 42 -0.34 23.14 4.74
C VAL A 42 -1.57 22.66 5.53
N ASN A 43 -1.98 21.41 5.27
CA ASN A 43 -3.12 20.74 5.90
C ASN A 43 -3.01 20.75 7.45
N GLN A 44 -3.61 21.77 8.08
CA GLN A 44 -3.55 22.02 9.52
C GLN A 44 -4.33 20.94 10.30
N ILE A 45 -5.40 20.41 9.70
CA ILE A 45 -6.17 19.28 10.21
C ILE A 45 -5.32 18.01 10.27
N TYR A 46 -4.43 17.79 9.30
CA TYR A 46 -3.48 16.67 9.34
C TYR A 46 -2.51 16.78 10.52
N TRP A 47 -1.97 17.96 10.82
CA TRP A 47 -1.11 18.14 12.00
C TRP A 47 -1.89 17.98 13.31
N LEU A 48 -3.14 18.46 13.36
CA LEU A 48 -4.02 18.27 14.51
C LEU A 48 -4.40 16.78 14.72
N ILE A 49 -4.67 16.05 13.64
CA ILE A 49 -4.90 14.59 13.69
C ILE A 49 -3.60 13.86 14.05
N ARG A 50 -2.44 14.32 13.58
CA ARG A 50 -1.12 13.77 13.93
C ARG A 50 -0.75 14.03 15.40
N GLU A 51 -1.16 15.16 15.94
CA GLU A 51 -0.98 15.51 17.36
C GLU A 51 -1.96 14.74 18.27
N ALA A 52 -3.18 14.48 17.77
CA ALA A 52 -4.20 13.69 18.45
C ALA A 52 -3.93 12.17 18.39
N ASP A 53 -3.43 11.66 17.26
CA ASP A 53 -3.11 10.24 17.06
C ASP A 53 -1.70 9.94 17.59
N LYS A 54 -1.61 9.74 18.91
CA LYS A 54 -0.37 9.42 19.64
C LYS A 54 0.12 7.97 19.44
N THR A 55 -0.48 7.21 18.52
CA THR A 55 -0.02 5.85 18.25
C THR A 55 1.37 5.91 17.60
N PRO A 56 2.43 5.31 18.19
CA PRO A 56 3.75 5.34 17.58
C PRO A 56 3.72 4.53 16.30
N ARG A 57 3.64 5.20 15.15
CA ARG A 57 4.00 4.59 13.87
C ARG A 57 5.51 4.38 13.88
N ASN A 58 5.95 3.18 13.54
CA ASN A 58 7.35 2.80 13.63
C ASN A 58 8.19 3.72 12.74
N SER A 59 9.13 4.46 13.32
CA SER A 59 10.04 5.40 12.66
C SER A 59 11.04 4.76 11.68
N LYS A 60 10.89 3.47 11.36
CA LYS A 60 11.78 2.76 10.44
C LYS A 60 11.47 3.21 9.01
N CYS A 61 12.36 4.06 8.52
CA CYS A 61 12.49 4.61 7.18
C CYS A 61 11.30 5.45 6.69
N TYR A 62 11.52 6.77 6.61
CA TYR A 62 10.90 7.56 5.56
C TYR A 62 11.36 6.99 4.22
N ILE A 63 10.60 6.04 3.66
CA ILE A 63 10.86 5.54 2.32
C ILE A 63 10.64 6.74 1.39
N ARG A 64 11.72 7.18 0.72
CA ARG A 64 11.62 8.22 -0.28
C ARG A 64 10.71 7.69 -1.39
N CYS A 65 9.63 8.40 -1.67
CA CYS A 65 8.76 8.08 -2.79
C CYS A 65 9.53 8.30 -4.10
N GLU A 66 9.83 7.21 -4.79
CA GLU A 66 10.58 7.14 -6.05
C GLU A 66 9.70 6.68 -7.22
N ILE A 67 8.46 6.29 -6.94
CA ILE A 67 7.48 5.97 -7.98
C ILE A 67 6.78 7.23 -8.49
N SER A 68 6.48 7.22 -9.77
CA SER A 68 5.67 8.21 -10.46
C SER A 68 4.17 7.97 -10.24
N ASP A 69 3.36 9.00 -10.49
CA ASP A 69 1.90 8.90 -10.38
C ASP A 69 1.34 7.79 -11.29
N PHE A 70 1.90 7.61 -12.50
CA PHE A 70 1.54 6.51 -13.40
C PHE A 70 1.84 5.14 -12.78
N GLU A 71 3.02 4.95 -12.19
CA GLU A 71 3.36 3.69 -11.52
C GLU A 71 2.44 3.44 -10.31
N ALA A 72 2.10 4.48 -9.55
CA ALA A 72 1.18 4.38 -8.42
C ALA A 72 -0.25 4.02 -8.84
N GLU A 73 -0.77 4.61 -9.92
CA GLU A 73 -2.08 4.27 -10.50
C GLU A 73 -2.14 2.81 -10.95
N GLN A 74 -1.06 2.28 -11.52
CA GLN A 74 -0.99 0.88 -11.94
C GLN A 74 -1.01 -0.08 -10.75
N VAL A 75 -0.30 0.23 -9.66
CA VAL A 75 -0.36 -0.54 -8.40
C VAL A 75 -1.77 -0.46 -7.79
N GLN A 76 -2.39 0.73 -7.80
CA GLN A 76 -3.76 0.91 -7.31
C GLN A 76 -4.77 0.11 -8.14
N ALA A 77 -4.63 0.10 -9.47
CA ALA A 77 -5.48 -0.67 -10.37
C ALA A 77 -5.36 -2.17 -10.10
N LEU A 78 -4.15 -2.67 -9.86
CA LEU A 78 -3.88 -4.05 -9.47
C LEU A 78 -4.61 -4.40 -8.16
N LEU A 79 -4.41 -3.61 -7.10
CA LEU A 79 -5.07 -3.84 -5.81
C LEU A 79 -6.60 -3.77 -5.93
N ARG A 80 -7.13 -2.77 -6.64
CA ARG A 80 -8.56 -2.60 -6.88
C ARG A 80 -9.14 -3.80 -7.63
N SER A 81 -8.43 -4.36 -8.60
CA SER A 81 -8.88 -5.54 -9.34
C SER A 81 -9.06 -6.75 -8.42
N ILE A 82 -8.20 -6.92 -7.40
CA ILE A 82 -8.31 -8.02 -6.45
C ILE A 82 -9.50 -7.83 -5.51
N PHE A 83 -9.67 -6.63 -4.95
CA PHE A 83 -10.74 -6.38 -3.98
C PHE A 83 -12.12 -6.36 -4.62
N LYS A 84 -12.25 -5.81 -5.85
CA LYS A 84 -13.52 -5.73 -6.58
C LYS A 84 -13.91 -6.99 -7.32
N SER A 85 -12.99 -7.93 -7.55
CA SER A 85 -13.32 -9.14 -8.31
C SER A 85 -14.14 -10.11 -7.47
N ASP A 86 -15.29 -10.53 -7.97
CA ASP A 86 -16.15 -11.52 -7.30
C ASP A 86 -15.58 -12.94 -7.38
N SER A 87 -14.69 -13.21 -8.35
CA SER A 87 -14.00 -14.49 -8.51
C SER A 87 -12.88 -14.73 -7.49
N VAL A 88 -12.54 -13.73 -6.67
CA VAL A 88 -11.48 -13.87 -5.67
C VAL A 88 -12.10 -14.22 -4.33
N ASP A 89 -11.66 -15.35 -3.78
CA ASP A 89 -12.11 -15.82 -2.48
C ASP A 89 -11.91 -14.79 -1.37
N TYR A 90 -12.82 -14.78 -0.40
CA TYR A 90 -12.74 -13.92 0.78
C TYR A 90 -11.39 -14.06 1.50
N GLN A 91 -10.87 -15.29 1.62
CA GLN A 91 -9.60 -15.55 2.28
C GLN A 91 -8.41 -14.90 1.56
N ALA A 92 -8.42 -14.90 0.22
CA ALA A 92 -7.39 -14.24 -0.58
C ALA A 92 -7.49 -12.71 -0.44
N LYS A 93 -8.71 -12.14 -0.47
CA LYS A 93 -8.92 -10.71 -0.22
C LYS A 93 -8.43 -10.30 1.17
N TYR A 94 -8.74 -11.12 2.18
CA TYR A 94 -8.31 -10.90 3.55
C TYR A 94 -6.78 -10.97 3.70
N ALA A 95 -6.13 -11.95 3.06
CA ALA A 95 -4.69 -12.06 3.07
C ALA A 95 -4.01 -10.83 2.43
N VAL A 96 -4.50 -10.41 1.26
CA VAL A 96 -4.00 -9.20 0.58
C VAL A 96 -4.25 -7.94 1.42
N MET A 97 -5.38 -7.84 2.12
CA MET A 97 -5.63 -6.74 3.08
C MET A 97 -4.58 -6.71 4.20
N CYS A 98 -4.24 -7.84 4.80
CA CYS A 98 -3.19 -7.91 5.83
C CYS A 98 -1.81 -7.48 5.28
N LEU A 99 -1.47 -7.89 4.05
CA LEU A 99 -0.25 -7.47 3.37
C LEU A 99 -0.22 -5.96 3.11
N VAL A 100 -1.32 -5.39 2.62
CA VAL A 100 -1.48 -3.94 2.41
C VAL A 100 -1.31 -3.18 3.74
N LYS A 101 -1.95 -3.64 4.82
CA LYS A 101 -1.77 -3.03 6.15
C LYS A 101 -0.33 -3.08 6.64
N HIS A 102 0.38 -4.15 6.31
CA HIS A 102 1.77 -4.31 6.71
C HIS A 102 2.72 -3.42 5.92
N LYS A 103 2.56 -3.39 4.59
CA LYS A 103 3.53 -2.77 3.67
C LYS A 103 3.16 -1.37 3.21
N VAL A 104 1.88 -1.12 2.93
CA VAL A 104 1.39 0.21 2.50
C VAL A 104 1.16 1.12 3.69
N GLU A 105 0.49 0.62 4.75
CA GLU A 105 0.24 1.42 5.98
C GLU A 105 1.40 1.40 6.98
N ASN A 106 2.49 0.67 6.68
CA ASN A 106 3.66 0.47 7.54
C ASN A 106 3.31 0.05 9.00
N ARG A 107 2.28 -0.78 9.17
CA ARG A 107 1.91 -1.30 10.50
C ARG A 107 2.76 -2.51 10.86
N SER A 108 3.09 -2.60 12.15
CA SER A 108 3.74 -3.80 12.68
C SER A 108 2.80 -5.00 12.63
N LEU A 109 3.37 -6.20 12.49
CA LEU A 109 2.59 -7.45 12.55
C LEU A 109 1.78 -7.58 13.84
N SER A 110 2.31 -7.06 14.95
CA SER A 110 1.60 -7.01 16.24
C SER A 110 0.40 -6.05 16.21
N SER A 111 0.51 -4.90 15.55
CA SER A 111 -0.62 -3.97 15.39
C SER A 111 -1.72 -4.58 14.53
N ILE A 112 -1.35 -5.29 13.45
CA ILE A 112 -2.31 -5.98 12.60
C ILE A 112 -3.00 -7.11 13.36
N ALA A 113 -2.23 -7.92 14.09
CA ALA A 113 -2.75 -8.97 14.97
C ALA A 113 -3.82 -8.47 15.95
N ASN A 114 -3.59 -7.30 16.55
CA ASN A 114 -4.57 -6.65 17.43
C ASN A 114 -5.83 -6.20 16.68
N ILE A 115 -5.68 -5.65 15.46
CA ILE A 115 -6.81 -5.19 14.64
C ILE A 115 -7.64 -6.38 14.15
N THR A 116 -6.99 -7.48 13.79
CA THR A 116 -7.63 -8.66 13.22
C THR A 116 -8.04 -9.70 14.24
N ASN A 117 -7.72 -9.48 15.52
CA ASN A 117 -7.91 -10.43 16.61
C ASN A 117 -7.26 -11.81 16.32
N GLN A 118 -6.06 -11.79 15.73
CA GLN A 118 -5.27 -12.99 15.40
C GLN A 118 -3.93 -12.95 16.12
N SER A 119 -3.26 -14.11 16.23
CA SER A 119 -1.89 -14.12 16.74
C SER A 119 -0.91 -13.51 15.74
N LYS A 120 0.20 -12.93 16.22
CA LYS A 120 1.29 -12.40 15.38
C LYS A 120 1.81 -13.45 14.38
N GLY A 121 1.89 -14.71 14.81
CA GLY A 121 2.32 -15.83 13.96
C GLY A 121 1.34 -16.09 12.81
N GLN A 122 0.04 -16.10 13.10
CA GLN A 122 -1.00 -16.25 12.07
C GLN A 122 -0.96 -15.10 11.06
N VAL A 123 -0.81 -13.85 11.52
CA VAL A 123 -0.67 -12.71 10.60
C VAL A 123 0.56 -12.85 9.71
N ASN A 124 1.70 -13.29 10.26
CA ASN A 124 2.90 -13.51 9.45
C ASN A 124 2.67 -14.57 8.36
N ILE A 125 2.00 -15.68 8.69
CA ILE A 125 1.63 -16.73 7.73
C ILE A 125 0.71 -16.16 6.65
N VAL A 126 -0.35 -15.45 7.05
CA VAL A 126 -1.35 -14.86 6.14
C VAL A 126 -0.71 -13.85 5.18
N VAL A 127 0.19 -13.00 5.68
CA VAL A 127 0.97 -12.06 4.85
C VAL A 127 1.87 -12.82 3.88
N GLY A 128 2.49 -13.94 4.31
CA GLY A 128 3.22 -14.84 3.42
C GLY A 128 2.34 -15.41 2.30
N CYS A 129 1.18 -15.98 2.65
CA CYS A 129 0.21 -16.50 1.68
C CYS A 129 -0.25 -15.44 0.69
N ALA A 130 -0.46 -14.20 1.14
CA ALA A 130 -0.83 -13.09 0.27
C ALA A 130 0.23 -12.83 -0.82
N ARG A 131 1.52 -12.89 -0.47
CA ARG A 131 2.59 -12.71 -1.46
C ARG A 131 2.57 -13.82 -2.51
N PHE A 132 2.49 -15.08 -2.08
CA PHE A 132 2.39 -16.22 -3.01
C PHE A 132 1.16 -16.16 -3.91
N TYR A 133 0.02 -15.72 -3.37
CA TYR A 133 -1.20 -15.49 -4.17
C TYR A 133 -0.96 -14.45 -5.27
N LEU A 134 -0.32 -13.33 -4.94
CA LEU A 134 -0.01 -12.28 -5.92
C LEU A 134 0.94 -12.79 -7.01
N LEU A 135 1.97 -13.56 -6.65
CA LEU A 135 2.89 -14.15 -7.62
C LEU A 135 2.22 -15.17 -8.53
N GLY A 136 1.37 -16.04 -7.97
CA GLY A 136 0.64 -17.03 -8.75
C GLY A 136 -0.39 -16.42 -9.70
N LYS A 137 -0.95 -15.26 -9.36
CA LYS A 137 -1.90 -14.53 -10.19
C LYS A 137 -1.24 -13.61 -11.21
N TYR A 138 -0.11 -13.01 -10.85
CA TYR A 138 0.60 -12.03 -11.67
C TYR A 138 2.05 -12.45 -11.87
N ASN A 139 2.30 -13.17 -12.96
CA ASN A 139 3.62 -13.73 -13.30
C ASN A 139 4.71 -12.67 -13.55
N PHE A 140 4.34 -11.40 -13.71
CA PHE A 140 5.28 -10.29 -13.89
C PHE A 140 5.85 -9.75 -12.57
N LEU A 141 5.28 -10.14 -11.42
CA LEU A 141 5.76 -9.73 -10.11
C LEU A 141 6.96 -10.57 -9.66
N LYS A 142 7.83 -9.97 -8.83
CA LYS A 142 8.99 -10.63 -8.24
C LYS A 142 8.90 -10.68 -6.72
N MET A 143 9.40 -11.76 -6.15
CA MET A 143 9.67 -11.94 -4.71
C MET A 143 11.20 -11.98 -4.53
N GLU A 144 11.70 -11.55 -3.37
CA GLU A 144 13.08 -11.78 -2.95
C GLU A 144 13.25 -13.21 -2.41
#